data_AF-A0A960MJC1-F1
#
_entry.id   AF-A0A960MJC1-F1
#
_cell.length_a   1.000
_cell.length_b   1.000
_cell.length_c   1.000
_cell.angle_alpha   90.00
_cell.angle_beta   90.00
_cell.angle_gamma   90.00
#
_symmetry.space_group_name_H-M   'P 1'
#
loop_
_entity.id
_entity.type
_entity.pdbx_description
1 polymer ?
#
loop_
_entity_poly.entity_id
_entity_poly.type
_entity_poly.pdbx_seq_one_letter_code
_entity_poly.pdbx_strand_id
1 'polypeptide(L)'
;ATEGYITDVLTAAALEFIRAHKEEPFLCYLAYNAPHSPYQVPDKYYERFEKQGLDPNVAAFWGMCENIDDNVGRLLGELHRLKLAENTIVLFLTDNGGTAGVKLFNAGMRGGKTSVHEGGSRVPLFVRWPARLRTPRTVTQLASHIDILPTLMDLCGVERPVGLPLDG
;
A
#
# COMPACT_ATOMS: atom_id res chain seq x y z
N ALA A 1 20.11 -0.58 -16.79
CA ALA A 1 19.94 -0.46 -15.33
C ALA A 1 18.83 0.53 -15.07
N THR A 2 18.01 0.33 -14.04
CA THR A 2 17.04 1.34 -13.59
C THR A 2 17.75 2.41 -12.78
N GLU A 3 17.31 3.66 -12.88
CA GLU A 3 17.90 4.81 -12.18
C GLU A 3 16.85 5.49 -11.30
N GLY A 4 17.25 5.96 -10.12
CA GLY A 4 16.39 6.65 -9.16
C GLY A 4 16.06 5.83 -7.91
N TYR A 5 15.31 6.44 -6.99
CA TYR A 5 14.88 5.79 -5.76
C TYR A 5 13.81 4.74 -6.05
N ILE A 6 13.96 3.55 -5.47
CA ILE A 6 13.21 2.35 -5.89
C ILE A 6 11.67 2.54 -5.81
N THR A 7 11.16 3.19 -4.77
CA THR A 7 9.73 3.49 -4.62
C THR A 7 9.22 4.37 -5.75
N ASP A 8 10.01 5.36 -6.18
CA ASP A 8 9.66 6.26 -7.29
C ASP A 8 9.70 5.52 -8.63
N VAL A 9 10.67 4.61 -8.82
CA VAL A 9 10.82 3.77 -10.01
C VAL A 9 9.65 2.80 -10.16
N LEU A 10 9.28 2.11 -9.09
CA LEU A 10 8.14 1.19 -9.07
C LEU A 10 6.83 1.93 -9.37
N THR A 11 6.66 3.12 -8.80
CA THR A 11 5.50 3.97 -9.08
C THR A 11 5.49 4.40 -10.55
N ALA A 12 6.61 4.87 -11.09
CA ALA A 12 6.69 5.26 -12.50
C ALA A 12 6.29 4.12 -13.44
N ALA A 13 6.78 2.91 -13.20
CA ALA A 13 6.41 1.71 -13.96
C ALA A 13 4.92 1.37 -13.84
N ALA A 14 4.33 1.49 -12.64
CA ALA A 14 2.89 1.30 -12.45
C ALA A 14 2.06 2.33 -13.22
N LEU A 15 2.48 3.61 -13.23
CA LEU A 15 1.80 4.64 -14.00
C LEU A 15 1.92 4.40 -15.52
N GLU A 16 3.08 3.91 -15.99
CA GLU A 16 3.26 3.51 -17.39
C GLU A 16 2.32 2.36 -17.79
N PHE A 17 2.26 1.33 -16.95
CA PHE A 17 1.32 0.22 -17.12
C PHE A 17 -0.13 0.71 -17.21
N ILE A 18 -0.57 1.53 -16.25
CA ILE A 18 -1.94 2.07 -16.24
C ILE A 18 -2.22 2.91 -17.50
N ARG A 19 -1.26 3.73 -17.94
CA ARG A 19 -1.41 4.51 -19.18
C ARG A 19 -1.55 3.63 -20.41
N ALA A 20 -0.80 2.53 -20.49
CA ALA A 20 -0.83 1.60 -21.61
C ALA A 20 -2.15 0.81 -21.67
N HIS A 21 -2.74 0.49 -20.52
CA HIS A 21 -3.96 -0.32 -20.40
C HIS A 21 -5.22 0.50 -20.09
N LYS A 22 -5.20 1.82 -20.26
CA LYS A 22 -6.32 2.71 -19.87
C LYS A 22 -7.66 2.44 -20.59
N GLU A 23 -7.64 1.73 -21.71
CA GLU A 23 -8.84 1.41 -22.50
C GLU A 23 -9.42 0.01 -22.18
N GLU A 24 -8.80 -0.73 -21.26
CA GLU A 24 -9.24 -2.08 -20.86
C GLU A 24 -9.12 -2.28 -19.34
N PRO A 25 -9.86 -3.25 -18.74
CA PRO A 25 -9.69 -3.56 -17.33
C PRO A 25 -8.27 -4.06 -17.04
N PHE A 26 -7.69 -3.63 -15.92
CA PHE A 26 -6.36 -4.03 -15.51
C PHE A 26 -6.29 -4.42 -14.03
N LEU A 27 -5.31 -5.25 -13.69
CA LEU A 27 -4.84 -5.47 -12.32
C LEU A 27 -3.41 -4.96 -12.21
N CYS A 28 -3.19 -3.93 -11.40
CA CYS A 28 -1.86 -3.41 -11.10
C CYS A 28 -1.50 -3.74 -9.65
N TYR A 29 -0.60 -4.70 -9.45
CA TYR A 29 -0.07 -5.03 -8.14
C TYR A 29 1.25 -4.28 -7.89
N LEU A 30 1.17 -3.19 -7.13
CA LEU A 30 2.30 -2.33 -6.80
C LEU A 30 2.82 -2.65 -5.39
N ALA A 31 3.82 -3.53 -5.32
CA ALA A 31 4.42 -3.98 -4.08
C ALA A 31 5.71 -3.19 -3.77
N TYR A 32 5.60 -2.13 -2.97
CA TYR A 32 6.77 -1.42 -2.48
C TYR A 32 7.60 -2.29 -1.53
N ASN A 33 8.92 -2.15 -1.60
CA ASN A 33 9.81 -2.65 -0.55
C ASN A 33 9.89 -1.67 0.64
N ALA A 34 9.66 -0.38 0.43
CA ALA A 34 9.60 0.61 1.51
C ALA A 34 8.39 0.36 2.44
N PRO A 35 8.49 0.63 3.76
CA PRO A 35 9.64 1.20 4.48
C PRO A 35 10.55 0.12 5.12
N HIS A 36 10.72 -1.04 4.47
CA HIS A 36 11.63 -2.08 4.96
C HIS A 36 13.08 -1.61 4.97
N SER A 37 13.90 -2.16 5.88
CA SER A 37 15.35 -1.95 5.88
C SER A 37 16.01 -2.43 4.57
N PRO A 38 17.13 -1.85 4.12
CA PRO A 38 17.90 -0.77 4.75
C PRO A 38 17.17 0.57 4.69
N TYR A 39 17.30 1.38 5.75
CA TYR A 39 16.61 2.67 5.86
C TYR A 39 17.32 3.74 5.02
N GLN A 40 17.02 3.73 3.73
CA GLN A 40 17.58 4.62 2.73
C GLN A 40 16.45 5.39 2.08
N VAL A 41 16.60 6.71 2.02
CA VAL A 41 15.61 7.61 1.41
C VAL A 41 16.33 8.86 0.90
N PRO A 42 15.84 9.53 -0.17
CA PRO A 42 16.41 10.79 -0.62
C PRO A 42 16.43 11.86 0.49
N ASP A 43 17.49 12.67 0.51
CA ASP A 43 17.76 13.69 1.55
C ASP A 43 16.55 14.60 1.82
N LYS A 44 15.82 15.00 0.76
CA LYS A 44 14.63 15.86 0.90
C LYS A 44 13.57 15.31 1.86
N TYR A 45 13.44 13.99 1.98
CA TYR A 45 12.51 13.36 2.93
C TYR A 45 13.16 13.12 4.28
N TYR A 46 14.45 12.78 4.31
CA TYR A 46 15.20 12.53 5.54
C TYR A 46 15.39 13.81 6.38
N GLU A 47 15.85 14.90 5.77
CA GLU A 47 16.22 16.15 6.45
C GLU A 47 15.08 16.74 7.28
N ARG A 48 13.83 16.56 6.83
CA ARG A 48 12.65 17.06 7.55
C ARG A 48 12.53 16.43 8.94
N PHE A 49 12.78 15.13 9.04
CA PHE A 49 12.68 14.39 10.31
C PHE A 49 13.98 14.46 11.11
N GLU A 50 15.12 14.56 10.45
CA GLU A 50 16.40 14.83 11.10
C GLU A 50 16.39 16.18 11.84
N LYS A 51 15.87 17.24 11.22
CA LYS A 51 15.74 18.58 11.84
C LYS A 51 14.81 18.59 13.06
N GLN A 52 13.98 17.56 13.25
CA GLN A 52 13.16 17.37 14.45
C GLN A 52 13.91 16.63 15.58
N GLY A 53 15.17 16.23 15.35
CA GLY A 53 15.99 15.52 16.33
C GLY A 53 15.65 14.04 16.49
N LEU A 54 15.02 13.42 15.48
CA LEU A 54 14.73 11.98 15.52
C LEU A 54 16.01 11.15 15.32
N ASP A 55 16.01 9.93 15.87
CA ASP A 55 17.03 8.93 15.57
C ASP A 55 17.20 8.75 14.04
N PRO A 56 18.41 8.62 13.49
CA PRO A 56 18.61 8.57 12.04
C PRO A 56 17.80 7.47 11.32
N ASN A 57 17.66 6.29 11.92
CA ASN A 57 16.85 5.22 11.31
C ASN A 57 15.36 5.56 11.38
N VAL A 58 14.91 6.20 12.46
CA VAL A 58 13.53 6.70 12.58
C VAL A 58 13.26 7.83 11.59
N ALA A 59 14.19 8.76 11.41
CA ALA A 59 14.08 9.84 10.43
C ALA A 59 14.01 9.30 9.01
N ALA A 60 14.88 8.36 8.66
CA ALA A 60 14.84 7.68 7.36
C ALA A 60 13.54 6.88 7.19
N PHE A 61 13.09 6.12 8.19
CA PHE A 61 11.83 5.38 8.13
C PHE A 61 10.63 6.29 7.85
N TRP A 62 10.51 7.40 8.59
CA TRP A 62 9.42 8.36 8.35
C TRP A 62 9.54 9.04 6.99
N GLY A 63 10.77 9.33 6.53
CA GLY A 63 11.00 9.80 5.17
C GLY A 63 10.54 8.80 4.11
N MET A 64 10.77 7.50 4.31
CA MET A 64 10.29 6.44 3.41
C MET A 64 8.76 6.40 3.39
N CYS A 65 8.11 6.52 4.55
CA CYS A 65 6.65 6.61 4.65
C CYS A 65 6.09 7.85 3.93
N GLU A 66 6.74 9.00 4.07
CA GLU A 66 6.36 10.23 3.34
C GLU A 66 6.53 10.06 1.83
N ASN A 67 7.61 9.41 1.38
CA ASN A 67 7.78 9.10 -0.04
C ASN A 67 6.72 8.12 -0.58
N ILE A 68 6.27 7.14 0.22
CA ILE A 68 5.15 6.27 -0.16
C ILE A 68 3.88 7.10 -0.33
N ASP A 69 3.58 8.02 0.60
CA ASP A 69 2.40 8.89 0.53
C ASP A 69 2.40 9.77 -0.73
N ASP A 70 3.54 10.41 -1.04
CA ASP A 70 3.72 11.17 -2.29
C ASP A 70 3.45 10.31 -3.54
N ASN A 71 3.93 9.06 -3.55
CA ASN A 71 3.74 8.15 -4.67
C ASN A 71 2.32 7.61 -4.79
N VAL A 72 1.64 7.37 -3.67
CA VAL A 72 0.19 7.08 -3.67
C VAL A 72 -0.58 8.29 -4.20
N GLY A 73 -0.19 9.51 -3.83
CA GLY A 73 -0.73 10.74 -4.39
C GLY A 73 -0.57 10.82 -5.91
N ARG A 74 0.62 10.48 -6.43
CA ARG A 74 0.87 10.39 -7.90
C ARG A 74 -0.03 9.36 -8.57
N LEU A 75 -0.20 8.18 -7.98
CA LEU A 75 -1.08 7.11 -8.49
C LEU A 75 -2.54 7.57 -8.56
N LEU A 76 -3.07 8.10 -7.47
CA LEU A 76 -4.45 8.58 -7.40
C LEU A 76 -4.68 9.76 -8.35
N GLY A 77 -3.71 10.67 -8.45
CA GLY A 77 -3.73 11.79 -9.40
C GLY A 77 -3.77 11.33 -10.85
N GLU A 78 -3.00 10.30 -11.21
CA GLU A 78 -2.99 9.75 -12.57
C GLU A 78 -4.33 9.07 -12.90
N LEU A 79 -4.90 8.29 -11.98
CA LEU A 79 -6.24 7.71 -12.16
C LEU A 79 -7.30 8.79 -12.40
N HIS A 80 -7.23 9.91 -11.67
CA HIS A 80 -8.12 11.04 -11.88
C HIS A 80 -7.90 11.71 -13.26
N ARG A 81 -6.63 11.97 -13.62
CA ARG A 81 -6.25 12.58 -14.91
C ARG A 81 -6.71 11.75 -16.11
N LEU A 82 -6.59 10.44 -16.01
CA LEU A 82 -7.02 9.48 -17.03
C LEU A 82 -8.54 9.20 -16.99
N LYS A 83 -9.29 9.81 -16.06
CA LYS A 83 -10.73 9.58 -15.84
C LYS A 83 -11.08 8.12 -15.50
N LEU A 84 -10.13 7.40 -14.90
CA LEU A 84 -10.30 6.01 -14.45
C LEU A 84 -10.79 5.92 -13.00
N ALA A 85 -10.58 6.98 -12.21
CA ALA A 85 -10.76 6.97 -10.76
C ALA A 85 -12.15 6.50 -10.26
N GLU A 86 -13.22 6.71 -11.02
CA GLU A 86 -14.57 6.26 -10.66
C GLU A 86 -14.70 4.72 -10.72
N ASN A 87 -14.10 4.09 -11.73
CA ASN A 87 -14.22 2.67 -12.02
C ASN A 87 -12.96 1.87 -11.67
N THR A 88 -12.13 2.37 -10.75
CA THR A 88 -10.97 1.65 -10.24
C THR A 88 -11.14 1.40 -8.74
N ILE A 89 -10.98 0.14 -8.34
CA ILE A 89 -10.87 -0.25 -6.94
C ILE A 89 -9.40 -0.10 -6.54
N VAL A 90 -9.12 0.74 -5.54
CA VAL A 90 -7.77 0.91 -4.98
C VAL A 90 -7.74 0.33 -3.58
N LEU A 91 -6.83 -0.63 -3.36
CA LEU A 91 -6.55 -1.22 -2.05
C LEU A 91 -5.18 -0.74 -1.60
N PHE A 92 -5.09 -0.22 -0.38
CA PHE A 92 -3.82 0.05 0.29
C PHE A 92 -3.75 -0.79 1.57
N LEU A 93 -2.68 -1.54 1.73
CA LEU A 93 -2.43 -2.38 2.90
C LEU A 93 -0.92 -2.58 3.12
N THR A 94 -0.55 -3.04 4.31
CA THR A 94 0.81 -3.53 4.59
C THR A 94 0.81 -5.07 4.63
N ASP A 95 1.97 -5.67 4.37
CA ASP A 95 2.16 -7.13 4.34
C ASP A 95 2.15 -7.78 5.73
N ASN A 96 2.63 -7.03 6.74
CA ASN A 96 2.63 -7.39 8.15
C ASN A 96 2.50 -6.14 9.03
N GLY A 97 2.41 -6.35 10.34
CA GLY A 97 2.44 -5.29 11.34
C GLY A 97 3.81 -4.57 11.44
N GLY A 98 3.99 -3.80 12.52
CA GLY A 98 5.11 -2.85 12.65
C GLY A 98 6.49 -3.46 12.34
N THR A 99 7.32 -2.74 11.58
CA THR A 99 8.60 -3.25 11.06
C THR A 99 9.57 -3.65 12.17
N ALA A 100 10.46 -4.59 11.86
CA ALA A 100 11.63 -4.86 12.69
C ALA A 100 12.68 -3.76 12.47
N GLY A 101 13.30 -3.23 13.53
CA GLY A 101 14.46 -2.33 13.45
C GLY A 101 14.20 -0.87 13.86
N VAL A 102 12.95 -0.39 13.87
CA VAL A 102 12.55 0.87 14.52
C VAL A 102 11.44 0.62 15.53
N LYS A 103 11.59 1.14 16.75
CA LYS A 103 10.57 1.02 17.81
C LYS A 103 9.64 2.22 17.75
N LEU A 104 8.64 2.13 16.88
CA LEU A 104 7.61 3.16 16.71
C LEU A 104 6.28 2.71 17.32
N PHE A 105 5.42 3.69 17.59
CA PHE A 105 4.08 3.44 18.08
C PHE A 105 3.26 2.64 17.05
N ASN A 106 2.70 1.50 17.48
CA ASN A 106 1.90 0.59 16.65
C ASN A 106 0.43 0.55 17.11
N ALA A 107 -0.14 1.71 17.48
CA ALA A 107 -1.50 1.83 18.01
C ALA A 107 -1.73 1.12 19.36
N GLY A 108 -0.68 0.91 20.16
CA GLY A 108 -0.76 0.24 21.47
C GLY A 108 -0.96 -1.28 21.36
N MET A 109 -0.75 -1.85 20.17
CA MET A 109 -0.91 -3.29 19.94
C MET A 109 0.27 -4.06 20.51
N ARG A 110 0.01 -5.27 21.00
CA ARG A 110 1.06 -6.17 21.51
C ARG A 110 1.86 -6.75 20.33
N GLY A 111 3.18 -6.79 20.43
CA GLY A 111 4.06 -7.41 19.44
C GLY A 111 4.36 -6.53 18.22
N GLY A 112 5.06 -7.11 17.24
CA GLY A 112 5.48 -6.48 15.99
C GLY A 112 5.70 -7.55 14.91
N LYS A 113 6.34 -7.20 13.80
CA LYS A 113 6.76 -8.17 12.76
C LYS A 113 7.33 -9.44 13.39
N THR A 114 6.93 -10.60 12.84
CA THR A 114 7.20 -11.98 13.33
C THR A 114 6.41 -12.44 14.58
N SER A 115 5.53 -11.61 15.13
CA SER A 115 4.66 -12.00 16.26
C SER A 115 3.28 -12.46 15.80
N VAL A 116 2.69 -13.41 16.54
CA VAL A 116 1.27 -13.83 16.40
C VAL A 116 0.29 -12.87 17.07
N HIS A 117 0.80 -11.84 17.76
CA HIS A 117 -0.04 -10.82 18.39
C HIS A 117 -0.48 -9.75 17.38
N GLU A 118 -1.53 -9.00 17.72
CA GLU A 118 -2.11 -7.94 16.86
C GLU A 118 -1.07 -7.00 16.23
N GLY A 119 -0.02 -6.62 16.95
CA GLY A 119 1.02 -5.72 16.42
C GLY A 119 1.86 -6.34 15.29
N GLY A 120 1.79 -7.65 15.09
CA GLY A 120 2.45 -8.38 14.00
C GLY A 120 1.53 -8.75 12.83
N SER A 121 0.23 -8.93 13.07
CA SER A 121 -0.75 -9.41 12.07
C SER A 121 -1.84 -8.40 11.69
N ARG A 122 -2.20 -7.46 12.56
CA ARG A 122 -3.21 -6.45 12.29
C ARG A 122 -2.59 -5.24 11.59
N VAL A 123 -3.05 -4.99 10.37
CA VAL A 123 -2.50 -4.00 9.45
C VAL A 123 -3.56 -2.97 9.04
N PRO A 124 -3.15 -1.77 8.59
CA PRO A 124 -4.07 -0.89 7.89
C PRO A 124 -4.55 -1.56 6.60
N LEU A 125 -5.84 -1.42 6.31
CA LEU A 125 -6.44 -1.75 5.02
C LEU A 125 -7.41 -0.62 4.66
N PHE A 126 -7.15 0.06 3.56
CA PHE A 126 -8.05 1.06 2.97
C PHE A 126 -8.54 0.56 1.63
N VAL A 127 -9.85 0.67 1.40
CA VAL A 127 -10.49 0.32 0.12
C VAL A 127 -11.22 1.54 -0.40
N ARG A 128 -10.88 1.95 -1.63
CA ARG A 128 -11.50 3.10 -2.31
C ARG A 128 -12.11 2.62 -3.63
N TRP A 129 -13.40 2.90 -3.82
CA TRP A 129 -14.08 2.68 -5.09
C TRP A 129 -15.25 3.67 -5.26
N PRO A 130 -15.04 4.85 -5.87
CA PRO A 130 -16.02 5.94 -5.86
C PRO A 130 -17.39 5.57 -6.49
N ALA A 131 -17.41 4.72 -7.52
CA ALA A 131 -18.67 4.30 -8.14
C ALA A 131 -19.61 3.54 -7.18
N ARG A 132 -19.09 2.89 -6.13
CA ARG A 132 -19.88 2.05 -5.20
C ARG A 132 -19.74 2.45 -3.72
N LEU A 133 -18.56 2.85 -3.27
CA LEU A 133 -18.21 3.20 -1.89
C LEU A 133 -18.17 4.72 -1.70
N ARG A 134 -19.34 5.37 -1.80
CA ARG A 134 -19.44 6.84 -1.78
C ARG A 134 -19.34 7.49 -0.40
N THR A 135 -19.66 6.74 0.65
CA THR A 135 -19.65 7.25 2.03
C THR A 135 -18.42 6.70 2.76
N PRO A 136 -17.48 7.57 3.16
CA PRO A 136 -16.36 7.18 4.01
C PRO A 136 -16.90 6.58 5.31
N ARG A 137 -16.38 5.40 5.68
CA ARG A 137 -16.77 4.72 6.90
C ARG A 137 -15.66 3.78 7.36
N THR A 138 -15.64 3.51 8.66
CA THR A 138 -14.85 2.42 9.22
C THR A 138 -15.68 1.14 9.17
N VAL A 139 -15.07 0.06 8.66
CA VAL A 139 -15.62 -1.29 8.73
C VAL A 139 -14.94 -1.98 9.91
N THR A 140 -15.72 -2.45 10.88
CA THR A 140 -15.22 -3.05 12.12
C THR A 140 -15.26 -4.58 12.10
N GLN A 141 -15.93 -5.15 11.10
CA GLN A 141 -15.94 -6.58 10.80
C GLN A 141 -14.51 -7.06 10.54
N LEU A 142 -14.19 -8.25 11.07
CA LEU A 142 -12.93 -8.91 10.80
C LEU A 142 -12.86 -9.29 9.32
N ALA A 143 -11.67 -9.10 8.75
CA ALA A 143 -11.31 -9.51 7.40
C ALA A 143 -9.85 -9.98 7.41
N SER A 144 -9.48 -10.80 6.45
CA SER A 144 -8.15 -11.36 6.27
C SER A 144 -7.67 -11.17 4.83
N HIS A 145 -6.36 -11.29 4.63
CA HIS A 145 -5.72 -11.20 3.30
C HIS A 145 -6.22 -12.29 2.34
N ILE A 146 -6.65 -13.45 2.86
CA ILE A 146 -7.23 -14.54 2.06
C ILE A 146 -8.58 -14.16 1.43
N ASP A 147 -9.30 -13.20 2.02
CA ASP A 147 -10.61 -12.74 1.53
C ASP A 147 -10.46 -11.81 0.30
N ILE A 148 -9.26 -11.26 0.07
CA ILE A 148 -9.01 -10.27 -1.00
C ILE A 148 -9.26 -10.89 -2.38
N LEU A 149 -8.76 -12.10 -2.64
CA LEU A 149 -8.91 -12.75 -3.93
C LEU A 149 -10.38 -13.02 -4.28
N PRO A 150 -11.17 -13.77 -3.47
CA PRO A 150 -12.58 -14.01 -3.79
C PRO A 150 -13.40 -12.73 -3.85
N THR A 151 -13.10 -11.74 -2.99
CA THR A 151 -13.76 -10.42 -3.05
C THR A 151 -13.50 -9.71 -4.37
N LEU A 152 -12.25 -9.60 -4.81
CA LEU A 152 -11.92 -8.94 -6.08
C LEU A 152 -12.50 -9.69 -7.28
N MET A 153 -12.54 -11.01 -7.23
CA MET A 153 -13.17 -11.80 -8.29
C MET A 153 -14.67 -11.49 -8.41
N ASP A 154 -15.40 -11.48 -7.30
CA ASP A 154 -16.82 -11.11 -7.27
C ASP A 154 -17.05 -9.68 -7.79
N LEU A 155 -16.28 -8.70 -7.29
CA LEU A 155 -16.43 -7.30 -7.68
C LEU A 155 -16.10 -7.05 -9.16
N CYS A 156 -15.19 -7.84 -9.74
CA CYS A 156 -14.80 -7.76 -11.15
C CYS A 156 -15.61 -8.69 -12.06
N GLY A 157 -16.55 -9.49 -11.53
CA GLY A 157 -17.32 -10.47 -12.31
C GLY A 157 -16.45 -11.58 -12.91
N VAL A 158 -15.34 -11.92 -12.26
CA VAL A 158 -14.43 -13.00 -12.68
C VAL A 158 -14.91 -14.32 -12.10
N GLU A 159 -15.24 -15.27 -12.96
CA GLU A 159 -15.61 -16.62 -12.53
C GLU A 159 -14.43 -17.33 -11.85
N ARG A 160 -14.76 -18.14 -10.85
CA ARG A 160 -13.75 -18.90 -10.14
C ARG A 160 -13.16 -20.01 -11.01
N PRO A 161 -11.83 -20.06 -11.22
CA PRO A 161 -11.23 -21.15 -11.95
C PRO A 161 -11.38 -22.47 -11.20
N VAL A 162 -11.50 -23.56 -11.96
CA VAL A 162 -11.52 -24.92 -11.40
C VAL A 162 -10.19 -25.18 -10.70
N GLY A 163 -10.22 -25.58 -9.44
CA GLY A 163 -9.02 -25.78 -8.64
C GLY A 163 -9.32 -26.04 -7.16
N LEU A 164 -8.32 -25.80 -6.33
CA LEU A 164 -8.42 -25.96 -4.87
C LEU A 164 -9.50 -25.04 -4.26
N PRO A 165 -10.06 -25.40 -3.09
CA PRO A 165 -10.87 -24.51 -2.27
C PRO A 165 -10.14 -23.18 -1.98
N LEU A 166 -10.90 -22.07 -1.98
CA LEU A 166 -10.44 -20.80 -1.41
C LEU A 166 -10.84 -20.80 0.07
N ASP A 167 -9.96 -20.30 0.93
CA ASP A 167 -10.17 -20.26 2.39
C ASP A 167 -10.81 -18.95 2.88
N GLY A 168 -10.91 -17.93 2.01
CA GLY A 168 -11.58 -16.65 2.26
C GLY A 168 -12.89 -16.49 1.50
#